data_AF-A0AAN6QU22-F1
#
_entry.id   AF-A0AAN6QU22-F1
#
_cell.length_a   1.000
_cell.length_b   1.000
_cell.length_c   1.000
_cell.angle_alpha   90.00
_cell.angle_beta   90.00
_cell.angle_gamma   90.00
#
_symmetry.space_group_name_H-M   'P 1'
#
loop_
_entity.id
_entity.type
_entity.pdbx_description
1 polymer ?
#
loop_
_entity_poly.entity_id
_entity_poly.type
_entity_poly.pdbx_seq_one_letter_code
_entity_poly.pdbx_strand_id
1 'polypeptide(L)'
;MDMTILGETSPNGELGLGISFWGPNLTQSVLNGSVPEWRLDDMATRIMAAYYYLDQDQNFPELNFAQGDLSTFGYLYPRAKAGYQQINEHVDVQDHHADIIRRVGANSIIMLKNVNNTLPLNKPKQIAIIGEDAGPSLYGPNGCPDRGCDNGTLAMGWGSGSTNFPYLIDPLAAIQTRAIQDRSVVQYVLDNYDTALIDSVVAQATVCLVFINCDSGEGYIEIDGNYGDRKNLTAWLRGDDLVNEVAGNCSNTVVIAHTPGPIIMEPWIEHPNVTAVLMAGLPGQESGNALVDVLYGAVNPSGKTPWTIGKRREDYGTDVMYVANAPIPRLDFTEGLFIDYRHFDQAGIKPRFEFGFGLSYTTFSYSNLRIQPANAATSTPASASSAAASAQTTINPSVCPHYALNASAYTFPSTISSLTDYIYPYLPRNSSFTVGPAYPSASVIAVAPGTPGGAPELWDTMYTVTVAIANTGSVAGQEVAQLYLALGNGEPVRQLRGFNKTMIAAGASADVSFTVRQRDLSIWDVPSQSWVDVRTLGTAVGVSVGASSRDLRLSGTMAAIGGGGSAVGNYSASVTAATTSAVGSIVSEYIDGQPQVATEYSDGQIQVPATATS
;
A
#
# COMPACT_ATOMS: atom_id res chain seq x y z
N MET A 1 5.63 3.86 -24.90
CA MET A 1 6.55 2.81 -24.42
C MET A 1 7.95 3.27 -24.72
N ASP A 2 8.83 3.14 -23.73
CA ASP A 2 10.22 3.64 -23.76
C ASP A 2 11.24 2.52 -23.49
N MET A 3 10.82 1.39 -22.93
CA MET A 3 11.64 0.20 -22.71
C MET A 3 10.80 -1.08 -22.86
N THR A 4 11.38 -2.15 -23.41
CA THR A 4 10.81 -3.52 -23.38
C THR A 4 11.55 -4.36 -22.35
N ILE A 5 10.86 -4.81 -21.29
CA ILE A 5 11.44 -5.59 -20.18
C ILE A 5 11.43 -7.09 -20.53
N LEU A 6 12.50 -7.79 -20.12
CA LEU A 6 13.00 -9.07 -20.66
C LEU A 6 13.42 -9.01 -22.13
N GLY A 7 12.96 -8.00 -22.89
CA GLY A 7 13.37 -7.67 -24.26
C GLY A 7 12.84 -8.63 -25.33
N GLU A 8 12.53 -9.86 -24.95
CA GLU A 8 12.03 -10.91 -25.80
C GLU A 8 10.49 -10.87 -25.96
N THR A 9 10.02 -11.28 -27.14
CA THR A 9 8.62 -11.54 -27.38
C THR A 9 8.31 -12.99 -27.15
N SER A 10 7.30 -13.22 -26.31
CA SER A 10 6.79 -14.55 -26.03
C SER A 10 5.31 -14.62 -26.43
N PRO A 11 4.98 -15.17 -27.61
CA PRO A 11 3.59 -15.30 -28.06
C PRO A 11 2.72 -16.17 -27.15
N ASN A 12 3.33 -17.06 -26.35
CA ASN A 12 2.66 -18.06 -25.52
C ASN A 12 3.10 -18.05 -24.04
N GLY A 13 3.86 -17.05 -23.59
CA GLY A 13 4.48 -17.05 -22.26
C GLY A 13 5.77 -17.88 -22.14
N GLU A 14 6.13 -18.67 -23.16
CA GLU A 14 7.44 -19.33 -23.27
C GLU A 14 8.56 -18.34 -23.57
N LEU A 15 9.51 -18.19 -22.65
CA LEU A 15 10.74 -17.42 -22.85
C LEU A 15 11.80 -18.30 -23.55
N GLY A 16 12.68 -17.75 -24.40
CA GLY A 16 13.78 -18.45 -25.07
C GLY A 16 13.59 -18.71 -26.57
N LEU A 17 12.87 -17.83 -27.23
CA LEU A 17 12.66 -17.81 -28.67
C LEU A 17 13.66 -16.88 -29.40
N GLY A 18 14.42 -16.04 -28.68
CA GLY A 18 15.42 -15.11 -29.22
C GLY A 18 14.84 -14.01 -30.13
N ILE A 19 13.54 -13.77 -30.07
CA ILE A 19 12.81 -12.81 -30.92
C ILE A 19 12.36 -11.60 -30.10
N SER A 20 12.29 -10.42 -30.71
CA SER A 20 11.90 -9.19 -30.02
C SER A 20 10.98 -8.33 -30.88
N PHE A 21 10.02 -7.62 -30.29
CA PHE A 21 9.29 -6.55 -30.97
C PHE A 21 10.21 -5.36 -31.25
N TRP A 22 11.21 -5.15 -30.39
CA TRP A 22 12.25 -4.15 -30.54
C TRP A 22 13.58 -4.84 -30.90
N GLY A 23 14.68 -4.54 -30.21
CA GLY A 23 16.01 -5.02 -30.59
C GLY A 23 16.30 -4.72 -32.07
N PRO A 24 16.51 -5.73 -32.92
CA PRO A 24 16.80 -5.51 -34.33
C PRO A 24 15.60 -4.93 -35.11
N ASN A 25 14.37 -5.21 -34.66
CA ASN A 25 13.15 -4.69 -35.29
C ASN A 25 13.00 -3.19 -35.06
N LEU A 26 13.38 -2.66 -33.89
CA LEU A 26 13.37 -1.22 -33.64
C LEU A 26 14.42 -0.50 -34.50
N THR A 27 15.63 -1.06 -34.62
CA THR A 27 16.66 -0.57 -35.55
C THR A 27 16.13 -0.51 -36.99
N GLN A 28 15.51 -1.59 -37.46
CA GLN A 28 14.90 -1.65 -38.80
C GLN A 28 13.78 -0.61 -38.96
N SER A 29 12.93 -0.44 -37.95
CA SER A 29 11.83 0.52 -37.98
C SER A 29 12.29 1.98 -38.07
N VAL A 30 13.43 2.32 -37.47
CA VAL A 30 14.03 3.65 -37.64
C VAL A 30 14.62 3.81 -39.04
N LEU A 31 15.39 2.82 -39.51
CA LEU A 31 16.00 2.85 -40.84
C LEU A 31 14.99 2.92 -41.98
N ASN A 32 13.84 2.27 -41.83
CA ASN A 32 12.79 2.27 -42.85
C ASN A 32 11.81 3.45 -42.73
N GLY A 33 11.99 4.33 -41.75
CA GLY A 33 11.17 5.52 -41.52
C GLY A 33 9.83 5.28 -40.84
N SER A 34 9.51 4.04 -40.43
CA SER A 34 8.27 3.75 -39.70
C SER A 34 8.28 4.24 -38.26
N VAL A 35 9.46 4.42 -37.66
CA VAL A 35 9.66 5.11 -36.39
C VAL A 35 10.64 6.26 -36.62
N PRO A 36 10.28 7.52 -36.30
CA PRO A 36 11.18 8.64 -36.54
C PRO A 36 12.32 8.65 -35.50
N GLU A 37 13.51 9.15 -35.87
CA GLU A 37 14.67 9.22 -34.98
C GLU A 37 14.38 9.95 -33.66
N TRP A 38 13.63 11.04 -33.69
CA TRP A 38 13.26 11.78 -32.47
C TRP A 38 12.50 10.91 -31.45
N ARG A 39 11.75 9.90 -31.92
CA ARG A 39 11.00 9.01 -31.04
C ARG A 39 11.95 8.10 -30.29
N LEU A 40 12.96 7.55 -30.97
CA LEU A 40 14.03 6.77 -30.35
C LEU A 40 14.84 7.63 -29.37
N ASP A 41 15.19 8.85 -29.77
CA ASP A 41 15.91 9.80 -28.90
C ASP A 41 15.14 10.10 -27.62
N ASP A 42 13.82 10.32 -27.69
CA ASP A 42 12.99 10.55 -26.51
C ASP A 42 12.91 9.31 -25.59
N MET A 43 12.89 8.08 -26.14
CA MET A 43 12.99 6.86 -25.32
C MET A 43 14.29 6.84 -24.52
N ALA A 44 15.43 7.01 -25.22
CA ALA A 44 16.75 7.00 -24.60
C ALA A 44 16.92 8.15 -23.60
N THR A 45 16.43 9.35 -23.95
CA THR A 45 16.47 10.53 -23.09
C THR A 45 15.70 10.29 -21.79
N ARG A 46 14.50 9.70 -21.84
CA ARG A 46 13.71 9.39 -20.63
C ARG A 46 14.40 8.38 -19.74
N ILE A 47 15.00 7.34 -20.31
CA ILE A 47 15.75 6.31 -19.58
C ILE A 47 16.94 6.95 -18.87
N MET A 48 17.77 7.70 -19.61
CA MET A 48 18.96 8.32 -19.05
C MET A 48 18.63 9.45 -18.07
N ALA A 49 17.57 10.22 -18.31
CA ALA A 49 17.13 11.25 -17.38
C ALA A 49 16.74 10.65 -16.01
N ALA A 50 16.07 9.50 -15.98
CA ALA A 50 15.76 8.80 -14.73
C ALA A 50 17.02 8.28 -14.03
N TYR A 51 17.98 7.75 -14.79
CA TYR A 51 19.28 7.29 -14.29
C TYR A 51 20.07 8.42 -13.60
N TYR A 52 20.21 9.58 -14.26
CA TYR A 52 20.87 10.75 -13.70
C TYR A 52 20.08 11.40 -12.56
N TYR A 53 18.74 11.42 -12.63
CA TYR A 53 17.90 11.99 -11.59
C TYR A 53 18.07 11.29 -10.23
N LEU A 54 18.42 10.00 -10.25
CA LEU A 54 18.68 9.18 -9.07
C LEU A 54 20.19 9.05 -8.76
N ASP A 55 21.03 9.91 -9.35
CA ASP A 55 22.49 9.95 -9.18
C ASP A 55 23.20 8.59 -9.43
N GLN A 56 22.64 7.76 -10.32
CA GLN A 56 23.18 6.42 -10.59
C GLN A 56 24.47 6.45 -11.44
N ASP A 57 24.85 7.60 -11.99
CA ASP A 57 26.09 7.81 -12.74
C ASP A 57 27.34 7.97 -11.86
N GLN A 58 27.17 8.15 -10.55
CA GLN A 58 28.27 8.46 -9.64
C GLN A 58 28.91 7.20 -9.04
N ASN A 59 28.21 6.52 -8.14
CA ASN A 59 28.72 5.37 -7.38
C ASN A 59 27.73 4.20 -7.34
N PHE A 60 26.99 3.98 -8.44
CA PHE A 60 26.04 2.88 -8.50
C PHE A 60 26.77 1.52 -8.53
N PRO A 61 26.43 0.58 -7.63
CA PRO A 61 27.16 -0.68 -7.53
C PRO A 61 26.95 -1.56 -8.75
N GLU A 62 27.99 -2.31 -9.11
CA GLU A 62 27.90 -3.38 -10.10
C GLU A 62 26.95 -4.49 -9.62
N LEU A 63 26.36 -5.22 -10.57
CA LEU A 63 25.49 -6.35 -10.27
C LEU A 63 26.29 -7.46 -9.57
N ASN A 64 25.85 -7.85 -8.37
CA ASN A 64 26.55 -8.79 -7.48
C ASN A 64 25.73 -10.05 -7.13
N PHE A 65 24.60 -10.27 -7.79
CA PHE A 65 23.72 -11.43 -7.61
C PHE A 65 23.05 -11.86 -8.91
N ALA A 66 22.57 -13.11 -8.95
CA ALA A 66 21.79 -13.65 -10.04
C ALA A 66 20.37 -14.00 -9.59
N GLN A 67 19.37 -13.45 -10.29
CA GLN A 67 17.96 -13.78 -10.01
C GLN A 67 17.68 -15.25 -10.33
N GLY A 68 17.13 -15.98 -9.37
CA GLY A 68 16.67 -17.37 -9.55
C GLY A 68 17.77 -18.45 -9.49
N ASP A 69 19.03 -18.09 -9.34
CA ASP A 69 20.15 -19.02 -9.12
C ASP A 69 20.98 -18.54 -7.92
N LEU A 70 20.99 -19.32 -6.83
CA LEU A 70 21.72 -19.00 -5.60
C LEU A 70 23.15 -19.58 -5.59
N SER A 71 23.59 -20.20 -6.68
CA SER A 71 24.93 -20.77 -6.80
C SER A 71 25.98 -19.65 -6.83
N THR A 72 27.10 -19.84 -6.12
CA THR A 72 28.21 -18.85 -6.16
C THR A 72 28.76 -18.70 -7.58
N PHE A 73 28.92 -19.81 -8.29
CA PHE A 73 29.42 -19.85 -9.66
C PHE A 73 28.36 -20.41 -10.60
N GLY A 74 28.25 -19.79 -11.77
CA GLY A 74 27.30 -20.16 -12.80
C GLY A 74 27.61 -19.45 -14.11
N TYR A 75 26.75 -19.60 -15.11
CA TYR A 75 26.90 -18.92 -16.40
C TYR A 75 26.27 -17.53 -16.33
N LEU A 76 27.02 -16.48 -16.68
CA LEU A 76 26.48 -15.12 -16.83
C LEU A 76 25.32 -15.07 -17.85
N TYR A 77 25.38 -15.94 -18.86
CA TYR A 77 24.31 -16.13 -19.83
C TYR A 77 23.79 -17.57 -19.74
N PRO A 78 22.87 -17.88 -18.81
CA PRO A 78 22.45 -19.25 -18.50
C PRO A 78 21.91 -20.03 -19.70
N ARG A 79 21.09 -19.39 -20.55
CA ARG A 79 20.50 -20.02 -21.75
C ARG A 79 21.56 -20.43 -22.77
N ALA A 80 22.51 -19.53 -23.04
CA ALA A 80 23.62 -19.79 -23.94
C ALA A 80 24.71 -20.69 -23.33
N LYS A 81 24.64 -20.98 -22.01
CA LYS A 81 25.68 -21.66 -21.23
C LYS A 81 27.06 -21.04 -21.47
N ALA A 82 27.12 -19.72 -21.43
CA ALA A 82 28.31 -18.93 -21.74
C ALA A 82 28.70 -18.01 -20.57
N GLY A 83 30.00 -17.71 -20.47
CA GLY A 83 30.54 -16.82 -19.43
C GLY A 83 30.46 -17.41 -18.03
N TYR A 84 30.96 -18.64 -17.82
CA TYR A 84 31.00 -19.23 -16.47
C TYR A 84 31.91 -18.41 -15.56
N GLN A 85 31.36 -17.86 -14.49
CA GLN A 85 32.05 -16.96 -13.55
C GLN A 85 31.36 -16.98 -12.18
N GLN A 86 31.85 -16.15 -11.25
CA GLN A 86 31.11 -15.87 -10.03
C GLN A 86 29.89 -15.01 -10.39
N ILE A 87 28.69 -15.47 -10.04
CA ILE A 87 27.42 -14.79 -10.34
C ILE A 87 26.69 -14.33 -9.07
N ASN A 88 27.13 -14.81 -7.90
CA ASN A 88 26.66 -14.34 -6.61
C ASN A 88 27.86 -14.07 -5.69
N GLU A 89 27.89 -12.88 -5.12
CA GLU A 89 28.86 -12.47 -4.09
C GLU A 89 28.35 -12.67 -2.67
N HIS A 90 27.05 -12.94 -2.51
CA HIS A 90 26.37 -13.15 -1.21
C HIS A 90 26.53 -11.95 -0.26
N VAL A 91 26.41 -10.74 -0.82
CA VAL A 91 26.53 -9.48 -0.06
C VAL A 91 25.36 -9.35 0.91
N ASP A 92 25.67 -9.14 2.19
CA ASP A 92 24.66 -8.81 3.20
C ASP A 92 24.24 -7.33 3.07
N VAL A 93 22.96 -7.12 2.73
CA VAL A 93 22.34 -5.80 2.55
C VAL A 93 21.25 -5.54 3.59
N GLN A 94 21.17 -6.36 4.63
CA GLN A 94 20.09 -6.27 5.62
C GLN A 94 20.25 -5.08 6.56
N ASP A 95 21.48 -4.68 6.89
CA ASP A 95 21.77 -3.64 7.89
C ASP A 95 20.85 -3.80 9.13
N HIS A 96 20.36 -2.70 9.70
CA HIS A 96 19.35 -2.70 10.76
C HIS A 96 17.90 -2.65 10.24
N HIS A 97 17.63 -3.12 9.00
CA HIS A 97 16.28 -3.03 8.42
C HIS A 97 15.22 -3.87 9.17
N ALA A 98 15.64 -4.88 9.95
CA ALA A 98 14.73 -5.62 10.83
C ALA A 98 13.99 -4.69 11.82
N ASP A 99 14.65 -3.63 12.31
CA ASP A 99 14.06 -2.69 13.25
C ASP A 99 12.89 -1.92 12.63
N ILE A 100 13.03 -1.47 11.38
CA ILE A 100 11.95 -0.78 10.68
C ILE A 100 10.84 -1.76 10.29
N ILE A 101 11.15 -3.00 9.91
CA ILE A 101 10.15 -4.02 9.59
C ILE A 101 9.29 -4.33 10.81
N ARG A 102 9.91 -4.60 11.97
CA ARG A 102 9.19 -4.83 13.24
C ARG A 102 8.34 -3.61 13.62
N ARG A 103 8.90 -2.41 13.51
CA ARG A 103 8.19 -1.16 13.83
C ARG A 103 6.98 -0.97 12.92
N VAL A 104 7.12 -1.16 11.61
CA VAL A 104 6.01 -1.06 10.65
C VAL A 104 4.96 -2.12 10.94
N GLY A 105 5.36 -3.39 11.14
CA GLY A 105 4.46 -4.49 11.48
C GLY A 105 3.62 -4.20 12.73
N ALA A 106 4.25 -3.72 13.81
CA ALA A 106 3.53 -3.40 15.05
C ALA A 106 2.57 -2.20 14.86
N ASN A 107 3.00 -1.21 14.07
CA ASN A 107 2.22 0.00 13.79
C ASN A 107 1.09 -0.20 12.77
N SER A 108 1.13 -1.27 11.98
CA SER A 108 0.10 -1.64 11.01
C SER A 108 -0.95 -2.58 11.57
N ILE A 109 -0.73 -3.20 12.75
CA ILE A 109 -1.75 -4.04 13.39
C ILE A 109 -2.99 -3.20 13.73
N ILE A 110 -4.13 -3.67 13.24
CA ILE A 110 -5.45 -3.05 13.42
C ILE A 110 -6.19 -3.80 14.52
N MET A 111 -6.48 -3.13 15.63
CA MET A 111 -7.33 -3.70 16.67
C MET A 111 -8.80 -3.43 16.36
N LEU A 112 -9.54 -4.47 15.97
CA LEU A 112 -10.94 -4.38 15.56
C LEU A 112 -11.91 -4.50 16.74
N LYS A 113 -11.56 -5.33 17.73
CA LYS A 113 -12.36 -5.59 18.92
C LYS A 113 -11.41 -5.71 20.11
N ASN A 114 -11.81 -5.14 21.25
CA ASN A 114 -11.18 -5.36 22.54
C ASN A 114 -12.21 -5.06 23.64
N VAL A 115 -12.76 -6.11 24.25
CA VAL A 115 -13.71 -6.01 25.35
C VAL A 115 -13.09 -6.56 26.62
N ASN A 116 -13.65 -6.17 27.77
CA ASN A 116 -13.17 -6.59 29.10
C ASN A 116 -11.69 -6.25 29.39
N ASN A 117 -11.11 -5.29 28.68
CA ASN A 117 -9.68 -4.95 28.73
C ASN A 117 -8.79 -6.20 28.55
N THR A 118 -9.18 -7.08 27.61
CA THR A 118 -8.46 -8.34 27.33
C THR A 118 -7.03 -8.07 26.89
N LEU A 119 -6.86 -7.09 26.00
CA LEU A 119 -5.56 -6.58 25.59
C LEU A 119 -5.32 -5.18 26.20
N PRO A 120 -4.07 -4.86 26.58
CA PRO A 120 -2.87 -5.70 26.47
C PRO A 120 -2.84 -6.84 27.50
N LEU A 121 -2.17 -7.94 27.16
CA LEU A 121 -1.95 -9.09 28.03
C LEU A 121 -1.07 -8.70 29.23
N ASN A 122 -1.43 -9.19 30.41
CA ASN A 122 -0.67 -8.97 31.65
C ASN A 122 -0.36 -10.31 32.33
N LYS A 123 0.79 -10.91 31.97
CA LYS A 123 1.32 -12.15 32.56
C LYS A 123 0.25 -13.25 32.73
N PRO A 124 -0.45 -13.64 31.65
CA PRO A 124 -1.48 -14.67 31.73
C PRO A 124 -0.88 -15.97 32.31
N LYS A 125 -1.61 -16.68 33.17
CA LYS A 125 -1.09 -17.88 33.82
C LYS A 125 -0.82 -19.01 32.82
N GLN A 126 -1.74 -19.19 31.88
CA GLN A 126 -1.68 -20.22 30.84
C GLN A 126 -2.22 -19.68 29.52
N ILE A 127 -1.43 -19.78 28.46
CA ILE A 127 -1.75 -19.35 27.10
C ILE A 127 -1.94 -20.61 26.25
N ALA A 128 -3.08 -20.70 25.58
CA ALA A 128 -3.26 -21.62 24.45
C ALA A 128 -3.01 -20.87 23.15
N ILE A 129 -2.15 -21.39 22.27
CA ILE A 129 -1.90 -20.86 20.94
C ILE A 129 -2.44 -21.87 19.93
N ILE A 130 -3.49 -21.50 19.21
CA ILE A 130 -4.22 -22.41 18.32
C ILE A 130 -4.16 -21.86 16.90
N GLY A 131 -3.87 -22.73 15.95
CA GLY A 131 -3.90 -22.41 14.52
C GLY A 131 -2.55 -22.59 13.84
N GLU A 132 -2.56 -23.15 12.62
CA GLU A 132 -1.37 -23.34 11.78
C GLU A 132 -0.63 -22.02 11.54
N ASP A 133 -1.38 -20.93 11.35
CA ASP A 133 -0.87 -19.58 11.13
C ASP A 133 -0.04 -19.02 12.31
N ALA A 134 -0.08 -19.66 13.48
CA ALA A 134 0.79 -19.29 14.60
C ALA A 134 2.22 -19.82 14.45
N GLY A 135 2.44 -20.86 13.64
CA GLY A 135 3.67 -21.64 13.60
C GLY A 135 4.54 -21.42 12.36
N PRO A 136 5.72 -22.04 12.30
CA PRO A 136 6.59 -21.99 11.13
C PRO A 136 6.09 -22.87 9.99
N SER A 137 6.46 -22.54 8.75
CA SER A 137 6.29 -23.44 7.61
C SER A 137 7.12 -24.73 7.81
N LEU A 138 6.54 -25.88 7.45
CA LEU A 138 7.21 -27.18 7.46
C LEU A 138 8.34 -27.29 6.42
N TYR A 139 8.35 -26.41 5.43
CA TYR A 139 9.36 -26.38 4.36
C TYR A 139 10.47 -25.33 4.60
N GLY A 140 10.40 -24.63 5.74
CA GLY A 140 11.17 -23.40 5.97
C GLY A 140 10.54 -22.19 5.27
N PRO A 141 10.91 -20.95 5.64
CA PRO A 141 10.19 -19.74 5.21
C PRO A 141 10.28 -19.44 3.70
N ASN A 142 11.26 -20.04 3.01
CA ASN A 142 11.44 -19.93 1.56
C ASN A 142 11.21 -21.27 0.84
N GLY A 143 10.66 -22.28 1.51
CA GLY A 143 10.54 -23.64 0.97
C GLY A 143 9.60 -23.74 -0.23
N CYS A 144 8.66 -22.81 -0.35
CA CYS A 144 7.77 -22.67 -1.51
C CYS A 144 8.33 -21.60 -2.46
N PRO A 145 8.59 -21.94 -3.74
CA PRO A 145 8.95 -20.97 -4.77
C PRO A 145 7.93 -19.83 -4.82
N ASP A 146 8.40 -18.59 -4.91
CA ASP A 146 7.57 -17.37 -4.96
C ASP A 146 6.48 -17.30 -3.88
N ARG A 147 6.72 -17.95 -2.72
CA ARG A 147 5.77 -18.10 -1.61
C ARG A 147 4.46 -18.78 -2.01
N GLY A 148 4.45 -19.62 -3.05
CA GLY A 148 3.27 -20.30 -3.59
C GLY A 148 2.72 -21.45 -2.73
N CYS A 149 2.55 -21.23 -1.43
CA CYS A 149 1.85 -22.12 -0.50
C CYS A 149 1.34 -21.31 0.71
N ASP A 150 0.24 -21.76 1.31
CA ASP A 150 -0.25 -21.25 2.60
C ASP A 150 0.05 -22.31 3.68
N ASN A 151 1.28 -22.29 4.21
CA ASN A 151 1.75 -23.25 5.21
C ASN A 151 2.54 -22.58 6.33
N GLY A 152 2.03 -22.70 7.56
CA GLY A 152 2.50 -21.92 8.70
C GLY A 152 2.00 -20.47 8.67
N THR A 153 2.70 -19.57 9.36
CA THR A 153 2.32 -18.16 9.48
C THR A 153 2.40 -17.41 8.15
N LEU A 154 1.34 -16.68 7.81
CA LEU A 154 1.28 -15.90 6.59
C LEU A 154 1.91 -14.53 6.79
N ALA A 155 3.13 -14.36 6.29
CA ALA A 155 3.90 -13.11 6.40
C ALA A 155 4.05 -12.34 5.07
N MET A 156 3.67 -12.96 3.95
CA MET A 156 3.79 -12.42 2.59
C MET A 156 2.91 -13.25 1.64
N GLY A 157 2.21 -12.60 0.70
CA GLY A 157 1.48 -13.32 -0.35
C GLY A 157 2.40 -13.84 -1.47
N TRP A 158 1.84 -14.55 -2.44
CA TRP A 158 2.64 -15.21 -3.49
C TRP A 158 2.84 -14.39 -4.77
N GLY A 159 3.84 -14.80 -5.57
CA GLY A 159 4.10 -14.28 -6.92
C GLY A 159 5.34 -13.41 -7.02
N SER A 160 5.44 -12.59 -8.07
CA SER A 160 6.63 -11.78 -8.33
C SER A 160 6.83 -10.64 -7.33
N GLY A 161 5.78 -10.27 -6.57
CA GLY A 161 5.83 -9.28 -5.49
C GLY A 161 6.45 -9.80 -4.19
N SER A 162 7.19 -10.91 -4.24
CA SER A 162 7.78 -11.57 -3.08
C SER A 162 9.29 -11.39 -2.99
N THR A 163 9.85 -11.71 -1.82
CA THR A 163 11.30 -11.82 -1.60
C THR A 163 11.60 -13.04 -0.73
N ASN A 164 12.86 -13.48 -0.72
CA ASN A 164 13.30 -14.53 0.19
C ASN A 164 13.54 -13.94 1.58
N PHE A 165 12.96 -14.58 2.59
CA PHE A 165 13.18 -14.27 3.99
C PHE A 165 14.61 -14.62 4.42
N PRO A 166 15.36 -13.72 5.09
CA PRO A 166 16.60 -14.11 5.77
C PRO A 166 16.31 -15.03 6.97
N TYR A 167 15.16 -14.80 7.61
CA TYR A 167 14.51 -15.62 8.63
C TYR A 167 13.03 -15.18 8.70
N LEU A 168 12.21 -15.92 9.43
CA LEU A 168 10.84 -15.51 9.75
C LEU A 168 10.56 -15.87 11.21
N ILE A 169 10.33 -14.86 12.05
CA ILE A 169 9.91 -15.09 13.43
C ILE A 169 8.41 -15.30 13.43
N ASP A 170 7.97 -16.54 13.63
CA ASP A 170 6.55 -16.88 13.76
C ASP A 170 5.97 -16.42 15.12
N PRO A 171 4.63 -16.23 15.21
CA PRO A 171 3.96 -15.85 16.45
C PRO A 171 4.24 -16.78 17.64
N LEU A 172 4.26 -18.09 17.43
CA LEU A 172 4.50 -19.08 18.48
C LEU A 172 5.88 -18.86 19.12
N ALA A 173 6.93 -18.73 18.31
CA ALA A 173 8.30 -18.50 18.79
C ALA A 173 8.42 -17.21 19.62
N ALA A 174 7.84 -16.11 19.14
CA ALA A 174 7.88 -14.82 19.84
C ALA A 174 7.07 -14.84 21.16
N ILE A 175 5.87 -15.42 21.14
CA ILE A 175 5.01 -15.51 22.32
C ILE A 175 5.62 -16.42 23.37
N GLN A 176 6.22 -17.56 22.99
CA GLN A 176 6.94 -18.43 23.92
C GLN A 176 8.10 -17.70 24.59
N THR A 177 8.88 -16.93 23.82
CA THR A 177 9.99 -16.14 24.34
C THR A 177 9.52 -15.15 25.41
N ARG A 178 8.40 -14.45 25.16
CA ARG A 178 7.80 -13.54 26.15
C ARG A 178 7.23 -14.29 27.35
N ALA A 179 6.51 -15.38 27.14
CA ALA A 179 5.87 -16.18 28.18
C ALA A 179 6.89 -16.74 29.20
N ILE A 180 8.09 -17.13 28.75
CA ILE A 180 9.18 -17.57 29.63
C ILE A 180 9.56 -16.48 30.64
N GLN A 181 9.62 -15.21 30.21
CA GLN A 181 9.93 -14.08 31.07
C GLN A 181 8.84 -13.86 32.14
N ASP A 182 7.58 -14.08 31.76
CA ASP A 182 6.43 -13.93 32.64
C ASP A 182 6.14 -15.17 33.50
N ARG A 183 6.85 -16.29 33.25
CA ARG A 183 6.60 -17.63 33.82
C ARG A 183 5.19 -18.15 33.54
N SER A 184 4.66 -17.78 32.37
CA SER A 184 3.40 -18.27 31.83
C SER A 184 3.58 -19.67 31.25
N VAL A 185 2.59 -20.54 31.43
CA VAL A 185 2.53 -21.83 30.72
C VAL A 185 2.04 -21.58 29.31
N VAL A 186 2.70 -22.16 28.31
CA VAL A 186 2.25 -22.14 26.91
C VAL A 186 1.98 -23.56 26.44
N GLN A 187 0.79 -23.79 25.89
CA GLN A 187 0.44 -24.98 25.13
C GLN A 187 -0.03 -24.54 23.75
N TYR A 188 0.16 -25.36 22.73
CA TYR A 188 -0.19 -25.00 21.37
C TYR A 188 -0.66 -26.20 20.55
N VAL A 189 -1.52 -25.91 19.56
CA VAL A 189 -1.97 -26.87 18.54
C VAL A 189 -1.93 -26.16 17.19
N LEU A 190 -1.05 -26.62 16.30
CA LEU A 190 -0.84 -26.02 14.98
C LEU A 190 -1.53 -26.79 13.85
N ASP A 191 -2.18 -27.92 14.16
CA ASP A 191 -3.04 -28.61 13.20
C ASP A 191 -4.46 -28.10 13.39
N ASN A 192 -4.97 -27.32 12.44
CA ASN A 192 -6.32 -26.79 12.47
C ASN A 192 -7.38 -27.89 12.55
N TYR A 193 -7.08 -29.14 12.21
CA TYR A 193 -8.03 -30.26 12.10
C TYR A 193 -8.02 -31.20 13.32
N ASP A 194 -7.08 -31.06 14.26
CA ASP A 194 -7.02 -31.88 15.48
C ASP A 194 -7.92 -31.31 16.60
N THR A 195 -9.23 -31.39 16.37
CA THR A 195 -10.25 -30.81 17.25
C THR A 195 -10.21 -31.35 18.68
N ALA A 196 -9.92 -32.65 18.84
CA ALA A 196 -9.81 -33.28 20.15
C ALA A 196 -8.64 -32.71 20.96
N LEU A 197 -7.49 -32.47 20.31
CA LEU A 197 -6.34 -31.85 20.96
C LEU A 197 -6.59 -30.36 21.26
N ILE A 198 -7.20 -29.63 20.32
CA ILE A 198 -7.61 -28.23 20.52
C ILE A 198 -8.47 -28.10 21.77
N ASP A 199 -9.57 -28.86 21.87
CA ASP A 199 -10.48 -28.86 23.01
C ASP A 199 -9.75 -29.13 24.34
N SER A 200 -8.81 -30.07 24.34
CA SER A 200 -8.04 -30.42 25.54
C SER A 200 -7.12 -29.30 26.02
N VAL A 201 -6.54 -28.54 25.09
CA VAL A 201 -5.59 -27.45 25.37
C VAL A 201 -6.33 -26.19 25.79
N VAL A 202 -7.38 -25.81 25.06
CA VAL A 202 -8.12 -24.56 25.32
C VAL A 202 -8.88 -24.60 26.65
N ALA A 203 -9.36 -25.78 27.07
CA ALA A 203 -10.07 -25.96 28.34
C ALA A 203 -9.23 -25.62 29.59
N GLN A 204 -7.90 -25.55 29.47
CA GLN A 204 -6.98 -25.25 30.56
C GLN A 204 -6.47 -23.80 30.55
N ALA A 205 -6.71 -23.07 29.45
CA ALA A 205 -6.09 -21.78 29.22
C ALA A 205 -6.79 -20.62 29.92
N THR A 206 -6.01 -19.63 30.35
CA THR A 206 -6.54 -18.33 30.81
C THR A 206 -6.80 -17.35 29.68
N VAL A 207 -6.14 -17.56 28.54
CA VAL A 207 -6.35 -16.84 27.29
C VAL A 207 -6.03 -17.79 26.13
N CYS A 208 -6.89 -17.79 25.12
CA CYS A 208 -6.68 -18.53 23.89
C CYS A 208 -6.39 -17.54 22.77
N LEU A 209 -5.23 -17.69 22.14
CA LEU A 209 -4.81 -16.91 20.99
C LEU A 209 -5.03 -17.79 19.75
N VAL A 210 -5.99 -17.41 18.92
CA VAL A 210 -6.38 -18.16 17.71
C VAL A 210 -5.84 -17.42 16.50
N PHE A 211 -5.02 -18.11 15.73
CA PHE A 211 -4.37 -17.60 14.53
C PHE A 211 -5.08 -18.16 13.30
N ILE A 212 -5.53 -17.25 12.44
CA ILE A 212 -6.19 -17.59 11.17
C ILE A 212 -5.58 -16.75 10.07
N ASN A 213 -5.68 -17.23 8.84
CA ASN A 213 -5.25 -16.49 7.68
C ASN A 213 -6.20 -16.69 6.49
N CYS A 214 -5.93 -15.97 5.43
CA CYS A 214 -6.26 -16.34 4.06
C CYS A 214 -5.22 -15.70 3.16
N ASP A 215 -4.95 -16.29 2.00
CA ASP A 215 -3.88 -15.81 1.13
C ASP A 215 -4.37 -15.45 -0.29
N SER A 216 -3.53 -14.75 -1.05
CA SER A 216 -3.72 -14.39 -2.46
C SER A 216 -2.38 -14.00 -3.09
N GLY A 217 -2.32 -13.95 -4.42
CA GLY A 217 -1.12 -13.47 -5.10
C GLY A 217 -1.27 -13.32 -6.60
N GLU A 218 -0.17 -13.44 -7.32
CA GLU A 218 -0.16 -13.30 -8.78
C GLU A 218 -0.76 -14.51 -9.51
N GLY A 219 -1.46 -14.26 -10.62
CA GLY A 219 -2.29 -15.26 -11.32
C GLY A 219 -1.55 -16.40 -12.03
N TYR A 220 -0.22 -16.40 -12.07
CA TYR A 220 0.56 -17.52 -12.63
C TYR A 220 0.73 -18.69 -11.64
N ILE A 221 0.36 -18.50 -10.38
CA ILE A 221 0.35 -19.53 -9.33
C ILE A 221 -1.09 -19.83 -8.94
N GLU A 222 -1.39 -21.12 -8.81
CA GLU A 222 -2.67 -21.64 -8.31
C GLU A 222 -2.46 -22.30 -6.95
N ILE A 223 -3.24 -21.90 -5.93
CA ILE A 223 -3.29 -22.58 -4.63
C ILE A 223 -4.73 -22.93 -4.30
N ASP A 224 -5.04 -24.22 -4.15
CA ASP A 224 -6.40 -24.72 -3.88
C ASP A 224 -7.45 -24.17 -4.88
N GLY A 225 -7.03 -24.02 -6.14
CA GLY A 225 -7.77 -23.39 -7.23
C GLY A 225 -8.02 -21.89 -7.12
N ASN A 226 -7.39 -21.17 -6.19
CA ASN A 226 -7.29 -19.72 -6.25
C ASN A 226 -6.20 -19.36 -7.28
N TYR A 227 -6.60 -18.80 -8.42
CA TYR A 227 -5.71 -18.45 -9.54
C TYR A 227 -5.23 -17.00 -9.38
N GLY A 228 -4.34 -16.76 -8.43
CA GLY A 228 -4.01 -15.42 -7.93
C GLY A 228 -5.14 -14.79 -7.11
N ASP A 229 -6.27 -14.53 -7.74
CA ASP A 229 -7.48 -13.99 -7.12
C ASP A 229 -8.12 -15.00 -6.14
N ARG A 230 -8.55 -14.53 -4.97
CA ARG A 230 -9.28 -15.35 -3.98
C ARG A 230 -10.66 -15.72 -4.50
N LYS A 231 -11.05 -16.98 -4.39
CA LYS A 231 -12.40 -17.48 -4.74
C LYS A 231 -13.50 -16.99 -3.79
N ASN A 232 -13.15 -16.71 -2.55
CA ASN A 232 -14.07 -16.29 -1.48
C ASN A 232 -13.39 -15.22 -0.59
N LEU A 233 -14.13 -14.72 0.39
CA LEU A 233 -13.63 -13.78 1.40
C LEU A 233 -13.69 -14.42 2.80
N THR A 234 -13.47 -15.72 2.92
CA THR A 234 -13.50 -16.45 4.21
C THR A 234 -12.08 -16.74 4.68
N ALA A 235 -11.93 -17.12 5.95
CA ALA A 235 -10.64 -17.62 6.42
C ALA A 235 -10.32 -18.98 5.75
N TRP A 236 -9.06 -19.22 5.41
CA TRP A 236 -8.59 -20.49 4.86
C TRP A 236 -8.38 -21.52 5.97
N LEU A 237 -8.09 -22.78 5.58
CA LEU A 237 -7.74 -23.86 6.51
C LEU A 237 -8.75 -24.05 7.66
N ARG A 238 -10.04 -23.88 7.34
CA ARG A 238 -11.17 -23.94 8.30
C ARG A 238 -11.12 -22.89 9.42
N GLY A 239 -10.48 -21.74 9.18
CA GLY A 239 -10.27 -20.71 10.20
C GLY A 239 -11.56 -20.20 10.86
N ASP A 240 -12.66 -20.06 10.12
CA ASP A 240 -13.94 -19.61 10.70
C ASP A 240 -14.53 -20.62 11.69
N ASP A 241 -14.46 -21.93 11.40
CA ASP A 241 -14.91 -22.95 12.34
C ASP A 241 -13.93 -23.08 13.52
N LEU A 242 -12.63 -22.94 13.27
CA LEU A 242 -11.59 -22.97 14.31
C LEU A 242 -11.84 -21.90 15.38
N VAL A 243 -12.17 -20.67 14.98
CA VAL A 243 -12.51 -19.60 15.93
C VAL A 243 -13.73 -19.97 16.76
N ASN A 244 -14.79 -20.49 16.12
CA ASN A 244 -16.01 -20.89 16.82
C ASN A 244 -15.78 -22.05 17.81
N GLU A 245 -14.99 -23.04 17.41
CA GLU A 245 -14.61 -24.18 18.26
C GLU A 245 -13.87 -23.72 19.51
N VAL A 246 -12.81 -22.91 19.33
CA VAL A 246 -12.04 -22.38 20.45
C VAL A 246 -12.89 -21.47 21.33
N ALA A 247 -13.67 -20.57 20.75
CA ALA A 247 -14.51 -19.64 21.51
C ALA A 247 -15.65 -20.37 22.27
N GLY A 248 -16.09 -21.53 21.78
CA GLY A 248 -17.05 -22.40 22.49
C GLY A 248 -16.49 -22.95 23.80
N ASN A 249 -15.17 -23.19 23.86
CA ASN A 249 -14.50 -23.84 24.99
C ASN A 249 -13.55 -22.93 25.79
N CYS A 250 -13.34 -21.69 25.34
CA CYS A 250 -12.44 -20.71 25.97
C CYS A 250 -13.10 -19.33 26.07
N SER A 251 -13.41 -18.88 27.29
CA SER A 251 -14.15 -17.64 27.53
C SER A 251 -13.39 -16.35 27.21
N ASN A 252 -12.08 -16.46 26.98
CA ASN A 252 -11.20 -15.34 26.66
C ASN A 252 -10.39 -15.66 25.40
N THR A 253 -11.05 -15.56 24.26
CA THR A 253 -10.50 -15.87 22.95
C THR A 253 -10.10 -14.59 22.22
N VAL A 254 -8.82 -14.47 21.88
CA VAL A 254 -8.26 -13.40 21.04
C VAL A 254 -8.00 -13.97 19.66
N VAL A 255 -8.56 -13.37 18.62
CA VAL A 255 -8.34 -13.78 17.23
C VAL A 255 -7.29 -12.87 16.61
N ILE A 256 -6.29 -13.45 15.95
CA ILE A 256 -5.27 -12.77 15.18
C ILE A 256 -5.38 -13.26 13.73
N ALA A 257 -5.59 -12.33 12.80
CA ALA A 257 -5.77 -12.63 11.38
C ALA A 257 -4.63 -12.05 10.54
N HIS A 258 -3.88 -12.90 9.83
CA HIS A 258 -2.94 -12.50 8.78
C HIS A 258 -3.62 -12.63 7.41
N THR A 259 -3.93 -11.52 6.76
CA THR A 259 -4.69 -11.54 5.51
C THR A 259 -4.23 -10.42 4.56
N PRO A 260 -4.25 -10.63 3.22
CA PRO A 260 -3.90 -9.60 2.25
C PRO A 260 -4.99 -8.52 2.10
N GLY A 261 -6.18 -8.75 2.65
CA GLY A 261 -7.34 -7.87 2.54
C GLY A 261 -8.46 -8.29 3.49
N PRO A 262 -9.70 -7.79 3.29
CA PRO A 262 -10.81 -8.10 4.18
C PRO A 262 -11.22 -9.58 4.09
N ILE A 263 -11.75 -10.09 5.21
CA ILE A 263 -12.49 -11.35 5.33
C ILE A 263 -13.86 -11.09 5.96
N ILE A 264 -14.83 -11.95 5.68
CA ILE A 264 -16.16 -11.94 6.29
C ILE A 264 -16.07 -12.61 7.65
N MET A 265 -16.28 -11.83 8.72
CA MET A 265 -16.13 -12.29 10.11
C MET A 265 -17.46 -12.64 10.79
N GLU A 266 -18.59 -12.50 10.08
CA GLU A 266 -19.93 -12.70 10.66
C GLU A 266 -20.15 -14.05 11.37
N PRO A 267 -19.52 -15.18 10.96
CA PRO A 267 -19.70 -16.45 11.66
C PRO A 267 -19.28 -16.45 13.14
N TRP A 268 -18.38 -15.55 13.57
CA TRP A 268 -17.76 -15.61 14.91
C TRP A 268 -17.52 -14.25 15.59
N ILE A 269 -17.54 -13.13 14.87
CA ILE A 269 -17.14 -11.81 15.42
C ILE A 269 -17.98 -11.34 16.63
N GLU A 270 -19.25 -11.74 16.68
CA GLU A 270 -20.17 -11.44 17.78
C GLU A 270 -20.21 -12.51 18.87
N HIS A 271 -19.42 -13.57 18.76
CA HIS A 271 -19.34 -14.59 19.80
C HIS A 271 -18.89 -13.93 21.13
N PRO A 272 -19.60 -14.15 22.25
CA PRO A 272 -19.35 -13.43 23.51
C PRO A 272 -17.96 -13.70 24.09
N ASN A 273 -17.41 -14.89 23.79
CA ASN A 273 -16.08 -15.30 24.23
C ASN A 273 -14.95 -14.85 23.30
N VAL A 274 -15.26 -14.29 22.11
CA VAL A 274 -14.26 -13.60 21.27
C VAL A 274 -14.09 -12.20 21.84
N THR A 275 -13.08 -12.03 22.67
CA THR A 275 -12.89 -10.84 23.50
C THR A 275 -11.97 -9.80 22.85
N ALA A 276 -11.10 -10.21 21.93
CA ALA A 276 -10.34 -9.28 21.10
C ALA A 276 -10.09 -9.83 19.70
N VAL A 277 -9.90 -8.92 18.73
CA VAL A 277 -9.60 -9.26 17.33
C VAL A 277 -8.56 -8.29 16.79
N LEU A 278 -7.46 -8.83 16.27
CA LEU A 278 -6.38 -8.11 15.60
C LEU A 278 -6.30 -8.55 14.15
N MET A 279 -6.20 -7.60 13.21
CA MET A 279 -5.71 -7.90 11.86
C MET A 279 -4.25 -7.44 11.75
N ALA A 280 -3.37 -8.38 11.44
CA ALA A 280 -1.93 -8.18 11.38
C ALA A 280 -1.37 -8.06 9.95
N GLY A 281 -2.22 -8.25 8.93
CA GLY A 281 -1.82 -8.08 7.52
C GLY A 281 -0.76 -9.09 7.11
N LEU A 282 0.27 -8.63 6.40
CA LEU A 282 1.43 -9.42 5.94
C LEU A 282 2.72 -8.77 6.49
N PRO A 283 3.12 -9.07 7.74
CA PRO A 283 4.09 -8.27 8.50
C PRO A 283 5.57 -8.52 8.17
N GLY A 284 5.88 -9.42 7.22
CA GLY A 284 7.26 -9.73 6.84
C GLY A 284 8.05 -10.48 7.92
N GLN A 285 9.39 -10.37 7.90
CA GLN A 285 10.30 -11.24 8.65
C GLN A 285 10.18 -11.17 10.18
N GLU A 286 9.61 -10.08 10.71
CA GLU A 286 9.45 -9.80 12.14
C GLU A 286 8.02 -10.05 12.67
N SER A 287 7.20 -10.84 11.94
CA SER A 287 5.79 -11.13 12.22
C SER A 287 5.48 -11.30 13.72
N GLY A 288 6.06 -12.31 14.37
CA GLY A 288 5.79 -12.63 15.76
C GLY A 288 6.26 -11.56 16.74
N ASN A 289 7.42 -10.94 16.49
CA ASN A 289 7.97 -9.90 17.36
C ASN A 289 7.10 -8.63 17.34
N ALA A 290 6.70 -8.20 16.14
CA ALA A 290 5.77 -7.08 15.95
C ALA A 290 4.42 -7.33 16.64
N LEU A 291 3.91 -8.55 16.54
CA LEU A 291 2.66 -8.93 17.20
C LEU A 291 2.78 -8.92 18.72
N VAL A 292 3.86 -9.46 19.28
CA VAL A 292 4.09 -9.47 20.74
C VAL A 292 4.17 -8.05 21.30
N ASP A 293 4.77 -7.11 20.57
CA ASP A 293 4.83 -5.70 20.99
C ASP A 293 3.43 -5.12 21.22
N VAL A 294 2.48 -5.45 20.35
CA VAL A 294 1.08 -5.03 20.48
C VAL A 294 0.37 -5.84 21.56
N LEU A 295 0.42 -7.17 21.50
CA LEU A 295 -0.27 -8.05 22.44
C LEU A 295 0.05 -7.72 23.91
N TYR A 296 1.28 -7.32 24.21
CA TYR A 296 1.73 -6.98 25.57
C TYR A 296 1.82 -5.47 25.85
N GLY A 297 1.37 -4.63 24.92
CA GLY A 297 1.26 -3.18 25.12
C GLY A 297 2.58 -2.42 25.13
N ALA A 298 3.68 -3.00 24.63
CA ALA A 298 4.90 -2.25 24.34
C ALA A 298 4.66 -1.24 23.21
N VAL A 299 3.78 -1.59 22.27
CA VAL A 299 3.22 -0.69 21.25
C VAL A 299 1.70 -0.62 21.44
N ASN A 300 1.19 0.61 21.55
CA ASN A 300 -0.24 0.85 21.52
C ASN A 300 -0.74 0.77 20.06
N PRO A 301 -1.70 -0.12 19.73
CA PRO A 301 -2.16 -0.28 18.36
C PRO A 301 -2.78 1.02 17.85
N SER A 302 -2.40 1.35 16.62
CA SER A 302 -2.86 2.57 15.92
C SER A 302 -3.11 2.33 14.44
N GLY A 303 -2.99 1.09 13.97
CA GLY A 303 -3.39 0.70 12.62
C GLY A 303 -4.87 0.99 12.41
N LYS A 304 -5.20 1.52 11.24
CA LYS A 304 -6.58 1.75 10.79
C LYS A 304 -6.82 0.92 9.53
N THR A 305 -8.02 0.35 9.38
CA THR A 305 -8.40 -0.43 8.20
C THR A 305 -8.24 0.40 6.92
N PRO A 306 -7.38 0.01 5.95
CA PRO A 306 -7.26 0.72 4.68
C PRO A 306 -8.30 0.27 3.64
N TRP A 307 -9.26 -0.55 4.06
CA TRP A 307 -10.41 -1.05 3.31
C TRP A 307 -11.60 -1.22 4.25
N THR A 308 -12.79 -1.32 3.68
CA THR A 308 -14.01 -1.63 4.44
C THR A 308 -14.09 -3.15 4.70
N ILE A 309 -14.53 -3.54 5.90
CA ILE A 309 -14.87 -4.94 6.22
C ILE A 309 -16.39 -5.07 6.14
N GLY A 310 -16.87 -5.71 5.09
CA GLY A 310 -18.28 -6.00 4.84
C GLY A 310 -18.82 -7.13 5.70
N LYS A 311 -20.14 -7.30 5.72
CA LYS A 311 -20.79 -8.45 6.38
C LYS A 311 -20.99 -9.61 5.42
N ARG A 312 -21.03 -9.31 4.12
CA ARG A 312 -21.17 -10.29 3.04
C ARG A 312 -20.34 -9.84 1.84
N ARG A 313 -20.00 -10.78 0.96
CA ARG A 313 -19.27 -10.50 -0.29
C ARG A 313 -20.03 -9.52 -1.18
N GLU A 314 -21.35 -9.66 -1.24
CA GLU A 314 -22.21 -8.84 -2.11
C GLU A 314 -22.31 -7.38 -1.63
N ASP A 315 -21.96 -7.10 -0.37
CA ASP A 315 -21.99 -5.74 0.17
C ASP A 315 -20.94 -4.83 -0.51
N TYR A 316 -19.92 -5.39 -1.16
CA TYR A 316 -18.88 -4.63 -1.85
C TYR A 316 -19.31 -4.08 -3.22
N GLY A 317 -20.39 -4.59 -3.80
CA GLY A 317 -20.92 -4.14 -5.09
C GLY A 317 -20.04 -4.39 -6.31
N THR A 318 -18.83 -4.92 -6.11
CA THR A 318 -17.84 -5.27 -7.13
C THR A 318 -17.36 -6.70 -6.89
N ASP A 319 -16.97 -7.38 -7.96
CA ASP A 319 -16.44 -8.74 -7.87
C ASP A 319 -15.48 -9.05 -9.04
N VAL A 320 -14.61 -10.03 -8.85
CA VAL A 320 -13.72 -10.57 -9.88
C VAL A 320 -14.54 -11.32 -10.93
N MET A 321 -14.17 -11.15 -12.20
CA MET A 321 -14.74 -11.91 -13.31
C MET A 321 -14.03 -13.26 -13.47
N TYR A 322 -14.54 -14.30 -12.80
CA TYR A 322 -13.96 -15.65 -12.88
C TYR A 322 -14.30 -16.41 -14.16
N VAL A 323 -15.31 -15.95 -14.91
CA VAL A 323 -15.77 -16.60 -16.15
C VAL A 323 -15.75 -15.59 -17.27
N ALA A 324 -15.04 -15.91 -18.35
CA ALA A 324 -14.95 -15.06 -19.53
C ALA A 324 -16.34 -14.82 -20.14
N ASN A 325 -16.71 -13.55 -20.35
CA ASN A 325 -17.96 -13.14 -20.99
C ASN A 325 -17.85 -12.96 -22.51
N ALA A 326 -16.64 -13.06 -23.07
CA ALA A 326 -16.33 -12.93 -24.49
C ALA A 326 -14.94 -13.56 -24.78
N PRO A 327 -14.57 -13.81 -26.06
CA PRO A 327 -13.24 -14.34 -26.41
C PRO A 327 -12.07 -13.48 -25.92
N ILE A 328 -12.28 -12.16 -25.89
CA ILE A 328 -11.46 -11.22 -25.13
C ILE A 328 -12.37 -10.73 -24.00
N PRO A 329 -12.15 -11.14 -22.76
CA PRO A 329 -13.03 -10.77 -21.64
C PRO A 329 -13.13 -9.24 -21.51
N ARG A 330 -14.33 -8.75 -21.21
CA ARG A 330 -14.60 -7.32 -21.00
C ARG A 330 -15.05 -7.09 -19.57
N LEU A 331 -14.32 -6.23 -18.85
CA LEU A 331 -14.66 -5.83 -17.49
C LEU A 331 -15.07 -4.36 -17.51
N ASP A 332 -16.38 -4.12 -17.44
CA ASP A 332 -16.95 -2.77 -17.46
C ASP A 332 -17.06 -2.23 -16.03
N PHE A 333 -16.33 -1.15 -15.71
CA PHE A 333 -16.30 -0.51 -14.38
C PHE A 333 -17.51 0.42 -14.21
N THR A 334 -18.71 -0.17 -14.27
CA THR A 334 -19.99 0.57 -14.24
C THR A 334 -20.25 1.29 -12.92
N GLU A 335 -19.61 0.85 -11.84
CA GLU A 335 -19.63 1.46 -10.52
C GLU A 335 -18.87 2.79 -10.44
N GLY A 336 -18.00 3.09 -11.41
CA GLY A 336 -17.23 4.32 -11.45
C GLY A 336 -16.44 4.58 -10.16
N LEU A 337 -16.73 5.69 -9.47
CA LEU A 337 -16.05 6.06 -8.22
C LEU A 337 -16.55 5.28 -6.99
N PHE A 338 -17.65 4.54 -7.11
CA PHE A 338 -18.35 3.91 -5.99
C PHE A 338 -17.81 2.51 -5.72
N ILE A 339 -16.56 2.45 -5.24
CA ILE A 339 -15.89 1.26 -4.71
C ILE A 339 -15.60 1.41 -3.21
N ASP A 340 -15.44 0.28 -2.52
CA ASP A 340 -15.15 0.23 -1.07
C ASP A 340 -16.05 1.19 -0.25
N TYR A 341 -15.53 1.99 0.67
CA TYR A 341 -16.34 2.82 1.56
C TYR A 341 -17.24 3.82 0.81
N ARG A 342 -16.85 4.24 -0.40
CA ARG A 342 -17.69 5.10 -1.26
C ARG A 342 -18.94 4.36 -1.71
N HIS A 343 -18.82 3.08 -2.08
CA HIS A 343 -19.96 2.21 -2.36
C HIS A 343 -20.84 2.04 -1.13
N PHE A 344 -20.25 1.65 0.01
CA PHE A 344 -21.00 1.39 1.24
C PHE A 344 -21.77 2.61 1.72
N ASP A 345 -21.19 3.81 1.60
CA ASP A 345 -21.87 5.06 1.94
C ASP A 345 -22.99 5.39 0.96
N GLN A 346 -22.75 5.25 -0.35
CA GLN A 346 -23.73 5.53 -1.39
C GLN A 346 -24.94 4.58 -1.32
N ALA A 347 -24.68 3.29 -1.06
CA ALA A 347 -25.71 2.25 -0.98
C ALA A 347 -26.39 2.17 0.40
N GLY A 348 -25.96 2.98 1.38
CA GLY A 348 -26.50 2.96 2.74
C GLY A 348 -26.21 1.66 3.50
N ILE A 349 -25.17 0.92 3.11
CA ILE A 349 -24.79 -0.36 3.71
C ILE A 349 -24.02 -0.10 5.00
N LYS A 350 -24.36 -0.82 6.08
CA LYS A 350 -23.61 -0.77 7.34
C LYS A 350 -22.49 -1.82 7.32
N PRO A 351 -21.20 -1.42 7.26
CA PRO A 351 -20.11 -2.38 7.31
C PRO A 351 -20.02 -3.01 8.70
N ARG A 352 -19.25 -4.10 8.78
CA ARG A 352 -18.82 -4.68 10.06
C ARG A 352 -17.81 -3.74 10.73
N PHE A 353 -16.79 -3.32 9.98
CA PHE A 353 -15.87 -2.26 10.34
C PHE A 353 -15.65 -1.35 9.13
N GLU A 354 -15.88 -0.06 9.29
CA GLU A 354 -15.73 0.92 8.21
C GLU A 354 -14.27 1.17 7.83
N PHE A 355 -14.04 1.73 6.64
CA PHE A 355 -12.72 2.25 6.25
C PHE A 355 -12.20 3.27 7.28
N GLY A 356 -10.92 3.15 7.60
CA GLY A 356 -10.23 4.01 8.57
C GLY A 356 -10.51 3.66 10.04
N PHE A 357 -11.15 2.53 10.34
CA PHE A 357 -11.45 2.10 11.71
C PHE A 357 -10.27 1.38 12.36
N GLY A 358 -10.08 1.57 13.67
CA GLY A 358 -9.10 0.85 14.47
C GLY A 358 -9.04 1.39 15.89
N LEU A 359 -9.13 0.49 16.87
CA LEU A 359 -9.09 0.79 18.29
C LEU A 359 -7.66 1.04 18.79
N SER A 360 -7.55 1.64 19.97
CA SER A 360 -6.32 1.89 20.71
C SER A 360 -6.48 1.44 22.17
N TYR A 361 -5.38 1.26 22.90
CA TYR A 361 -5.40 1.09 24.36
C TYR A 361 -5.71 2.38 25.11
N THR A 362 -5.79 3.52 24.41
CA THR A 362 -6.24 4.80 24.98
C THR A 362 -7.45 5.34 24.22
N THR A 363 -7.99 6.46 24.68
CA THR A 363 -9.10 7.17 24.04
C THR A 363 -8.65 8.57 23.65
N PHE A 364 -9.24 9.08 22.57
CA PHE A 364 -8.97 10.42 22.06
C PHE A 364 -10.26 11.21 21.94
N SER A 365 -10.20 12.52 22.16
CA SER A 365 -11.28 13.47 21.90
C SER A 365 -10.86 14.54 20.92
N TYR A 366 -11.80 15.04 20.13
CA TYR A 366 -11.56 15.99 19.04
C TYR A 366 -12.32 17.27 19.34
N SER A 367 -11.66 18.41 19.17
CA SER A 367 -12.27 19.72 19.41
C SER A 367 -11.67 20.81 18.51
N ASN A 368 -12.22 22.02 18.59
CA ASN A 368 -11.64 23.22 17.99
C ASN A 368 -11.35 23.11 16.48
N LEU A 369 -12.32 22.60 15.70
CA LEU A 369 -12.22 22.63 14.24
C LEU A 369 -12.10 24.07 13.74
N ARG A 370 -11.02 24.34 13.01
CA ARG A 370 -10.73 25.61 12.35
C ARG A 370 -10.52 25.36 10.88
N ILE A 371 -11.27 26.05 10.03
CA ILE A 371 -11.12 26.01 8.58
C ILE A 371 -10.67 27.40 8.14
N GLN A 372 -9.40 27.52 7.74
CA GLN A 372 -8.80 28.81 7.42
C GLN A 372 -8.47 28.85 5.93
N PRO A 373 -8.99 29.82 5.15
CA PRO A 373 -8.47 30.08 3.82
C PRO A 373 -6.97 30.38 3.92
N ALA A 374 -6.19 29.87 2.98
CA ALA A 374 -4.80 30.29 2.87
C ALA A 374 -4.77 31.81 2.63
N ASN A 375 -3.93 32.55 3.37
CA ASN A 375 -3.71 33.97 3.08
C ASN A 375 -3.21 34.08 1.64
N ALA A 376 -3.89 34.88 0.82
CA ALA A 376 -3.54 35.14 -0.56
C ALA A 376 -2.19 35.88 -0.66
N ALA A 377 -1.08 35.17 -0.44
CA ALA A 377 0.24 35.63 -0.79
C ALA A 377 0.41 35.39 -2.30
N THR A 378 -0.02 36.38 -3.09
CA THR A 378 0.50 36.69 -4.42
C THR A 378 0.85 35.49 -5.32
N SER A 379 -0.09 34.61 -5.58
CA SER A 379 -0.30 34.14 -6.94
C SER A 379 -1.58 34.81 -7.41
N THR A 380 -1.46 35.78 -8.31
CA THR A 380 -2.56 35.99 -9.25
C THR A 380 -2.90 34.60 -9.78
N PRO A 381 -4.17 34.13 -9.71
CA PRO A 381 -4.53 32.96 -10.48
C PRO A 381 -4.05 33.29 -11.88
N ALA A 382 -3.11 32.51 -12.42
CA ALA A 382 -2.84 32.57 -13.83
C ALA A 382 -4.23 32.41 -14.43
N SER A 383 -4.73 33.49 -15.05
CA SER A 383 -6.01 33.48 -15.72
C SER A 383 -6.02 32.19 -16.49
N ALA A 384 -6.93 31.26 -16.16
CA ALA A 384 -7.08 30.01 -16.88
C ALA A 384 -7.08 30.42 -18.33
N SER A 385 -5.96 30.20 -19.02
CA SER A 385 -5.86 30.64 -20.40
C SER A 385 -6.77 29.66 -21.10
N SER A 386 -7.99 30.11 -21.35
CA SER A 386 -8.93 29.54 -22.31
C SER A 386 -8.38 29.58 -23.73
N ALA A 387 -7.08 29.82 -23.91
CA ALA A 387 -6.34 29.27 -25.02
C ALA A 387 -6.45 27.75 -24.92
N ALA A 388 -7.52 27.22 -25.53
CA ALA A 388 -7.40 26.01 -26.31
C ALA A 388 -6.08 26.15 -27.06
N ALA A 389 -5.03 25.51 -26.53
CA ALA A 389 -3.75 25.50 -27.19
C ALA A 389 -4.05 24.93 -28.55
N SER A 390 -3.96 25.76 -29.58
CA SER A 390 -3.99 25.31 -30.95
C SER A 390 -2.99 24.17 -31.00
N ALA A 391 -3.45 22.97 -31.34
CA ALA A 391 -2.61 21.78 -31.49
C ALA A 391 -1.42 22.15 -32.37
N GLN A 392 -0.32 22.52 -31.75
CA GLN A 392 0.88 22.88 -32.46
C GLN A 392 1.61 21.58 -32.62
N THR A 393 1.69 21.10 -33.86
CA THR A 393 2.49 19.94 -34.23
C THR A 393 3.95 20.34 -34.03
N THR A 394 4.44 20.29 -32.79
CA THR A 394 5.87 20.33 -32.55
C THR A 394 6.41 18.97 -32.98
N ILE A 395 6.95 18.94 -34.20
CA ILE A 395 7.90 17.90 -34.55
C ILE A 395 9.07 18.15 -33.62
N ASN A 396 9.21 17.33 -32.57
CA ASN A 396 10.42 17.35 -31.77
C ASN A 396 11.58 17.00 -32.71
N PRO A 397 12.53 17.92 -32.95
CA PRO A 397 13.69 17.59 -33.75
C PRO A 397 14.45 16.48 -33.02
N SER A 398 14.99 15.52 -33.77
CA SER A 398 15.93 14.55 -33.22
C SER A 398 17.09 15.31 -32.55
N VAL A 399 17.52 14.83 -31.39
CA VAL A 399 18.63 15.40 -30.62
C VAL A 399 19.96 15.07 -31.29
N CYS A 400 20.01 13.96 -32.05
CA CYS A 400 21.18 13.51 -32.80
C CYS A 400 20.78 13.09 -34.24
N PRO A 401 20.39 14.04 -35.10
CA PRO A 401 19.84 13.71 -36.42
C PRO A 401 20.93 13.16 -37.35
N HIS A 402 20.64 12.04 -38.01
CA HIS A 402 21.52 11.49 -39.03
C HIS A 402 21.20 12.07 -40.41
N TYR A 403 22.23 12.57 -41.10
CA TYR A 403 22.09 13.08 -42.48
C TYR A 403 21.87 11.97 -43.51
N ALA A 404 22.32 10.74 -43.23
CA ALA A 404 22.08 9.54 -44.03
C ALA A 404 22.20 8.29 -43.16
N LEU A 405 21.09 7.55 -43.03
CA LEU A 405 21.08 6.26 -42.35
C LEU A 405 21.56 5.14 -43.29
N ASN A 406 22.71 4.53 -42.99
CA ASN A 406 23.25 3.41 -43.75
C ASN A 406 23.02 2.09 -42.99
N ALA A 407 22.13 1.24 -43.52
CA ALA A 407 21.80 -0.07 -42.96
C ALA A 407 23.03 -0.95 -42.62
N SER A 408 24.08 -0.91 -43.46
CA SER A 408 25.27 -1.74 -43.26
C SER A 408 26.02 -1.43 -41.95
N ALA A 409 25.93 -0.20 -41.44
CA ALA A 409 26.54 0.21 -40.18
C ALA A 409 25.90 -0.42 -38.94
N TYR A 410 24.67 -0.96 -39.09
CA TYR A 410 23.89 -1.54 -37.99
C TYR A 410 23.79 -3.06 -38.06
N THR A 411 24.59 -3.70 -38.92
CA THR A 411 24.60 -5.16 -39.07
C THR A 411 25.45 -5.84 -38.01
N PHE A 412 25.18 -7.12 -37.76
CA PHE A 412 25.87 -7.90 -36.74
C PHE A 412 27.40 -7.91 -36.99
N PRO A 413 28.22 -7.40 -36.03
CA PRO A 413 29.66 -7.27 -36.24
C PRO A 413 30.34 -8.61 -36.53
N SER A 414 31.45 -8.59 -37.28
CA SER A 414 32.28 -9.79 -37.50
C SER A 414 33.20 -10.14 -36.34
N THR A 415 33.35 -9.22 -35.38
CA THR A 415 34.26 -9.33 -34.24
C THR A 415 33.64 -10.01 -33.03
N ILE A 416 32.32 -10.21 -32.99
CA ILE A 416 31.61 -10.88 -31.89
C ILE A 416 30.81 -12.07 -32.43
N SER A 417 30.54 -13.05 -31.57
CA SER A 417 29.64 -14.17 -31.86
C SER A 417 28.31 -13.95 -31.13
N SER A 418 27.20 -14.31 -31.77
CA SER A 418 25.88 -14.23 -31.15
C SER A 418 25.74 -15.27 -30.03
N LEU A 419 25.22 -14.85 -28.89
CA LEU A 419 24.76 -15.76 -27.84
C LEU A 419 23.34 -16.22 -28.15
N THR A 420 23.06 -17.50 -27.89
CA THR A 420 21.72 -18.07 -28.00
C THR A 420 20.73 -17.30 -27.14
N ASP A 421 19.58 -16.96 -27.72
CA ASP A 421 18.46 -16.22 -27.12
C ASP A 421 18.77 -14.81 -26.61
N TYR A 422 19.98 -14.30 -26.82
CA TYR A 422 20.33 -12.93 -26.44
C TYR A 422 19.78 -11.94 -27.46
N ILE A 423 19.05 -10.93 -26.99
CA ILE A 423 18.46 -9.90 -27.84
C ILE A 423 19.50 -8.82 -28.14
N TYR A 424 19.94 -8.76 -29.39
CA TYR A 424 20.87 -7.74 -29.90
C TYR A 424 20.13 -6.64 -30.66
N PRO A 425 20.68 -5.40 -30.76
CA PRO A 425 20.10 -4.36 -31.61
C PRO A 425 20.46 -4.53 -33.10
N TYR A 426 21.36 -5.47 -33.43
CA TYR A 426 21.97 -5.57 -34.76
C TYR A 426 21.09 -6.29 -35.78
N LEU A 427 21.12 -5.79 -37.01
CA LEU A 427 20.47 -6.41 -38.16
C LEU A 427 21.30 -7.60 -38.69
N PRO A 428 20.66 -8.59 -39.34
CA PRO A 428 21.37 -9.54 -40.18
C PRO A 428 22.23 -8.85 -41.26
N ARG A 429 23.40 -9.40 -41.59
CA ARG A 429 24.39 -8.74 -42.49
C ARG A 429 23.89 -8.41 -43.90
N ASN A 430 22.88 -9.12 -44.39
CA ASN A 430 22.35 -8.95 -45.74
C ASN A 430 20.91 -8.40 -45.74
N SER A 431 20.53 -7.66 -44.70
CA SER A 431 19.18 -7.11 -44.60
C SER A 431 18.93 -6.02 -45.64
N SER A 432 17.78 -6.11 -46.31
CA SER A 432 17.24 -5.08 -47.19
C SER A 432 15.88 -4.63 -46.65
N PHE A 433 15.57 -3.34 -46.76
CA PHE A 433 14.34 -2.78 -46.20
C PHE A 433 13.55 -2.02 -47.26
N THR A 434 12.24 -2.18 -47.21
CA THR A 434 11.29 -1.29 -47.90
C THR A 434 10.91 -0.15 -46.97
N VAL A 435 10.60 1.02 -47.53
CA VAL A 435 10.03 2.14 -46.76
C VAL A 435 8.83 1.64 -45.97
N GLY A 436 8.85 1.86 -44.66
CA GLY A 436 7.80 1.44 -43.74
C GLY A 436 6.58 2.35 -43.81
N PRO A 437 5.47 1.96 -43.16
CA PRO A 437 4.30 2.83 -43.03
C PRO A 437 4.69 4.13 -42.30
N ALA A 438 4.07 5.25 -42.66
CA ALA A 438 4.32 6.51 -41.97
C ALA A 438 3.95 6.39 -40.49
N TYR A 439 4.84 6.88 -39.61
CA TYR A 439 4.53 7.01 -38.19
C TYR A 439 3.28 7.88 -38.02
N PRO A 440 2.31 7.50 -37.16
CA PRO A 440 1.10 8.27 -36.98
C PRO A 440 1.42 9.72 -36.59
N SER A 441 0.97 10.68 -37.39
CA SER A 441 1.04 12.09 -37.03
C SER A 441 0.01 12.35 -35.93
N ALA A 442 0.44 12.39 -34.68
CA ALA A 442 -0.43 12.78 -33.59
C ALA A 442 -0.68 14.29 -33.68
N SER A 443 -1.91 14.69 -34.00
CA SER A 443 -2.43 16.02 -33.69
C SER A 443 -2.63 16.09 -32.18
N VAL A 444 -1.56 16.31 -31.42
CA VAL A 444 -1.68 16.45 -29.98
C VAL A 444 -2.25 17.83 -29.70
N ILE A 445 -3.43 17.90 -29.08
CA ILE A 445 -3.82 19.08 -28.30
C ILE A 445 -2.81 19.10 -27.16
N ALA A 446 -1.68 19.76 -27.38
CA ALA A 446 -0.70 20.01 -26.36
C ALA A 446 -1.34 21.02 -25.40
N VAL A 447 -2.11 20.54 -24.43
CA VAL A 447 -2.32 21.30 -23.20
C VAL A 447 -0.91 21.68 -22.74
N ALA A 448 -0.64 22.98 -22.63
CA ALA A 448 0.69 23.51 -22.35
C ALA A 448 1.36 22.66 -21.26
N PRO A 449 2.62 22.22 -21.45
CA PRO A 449 3.24 21.21 -20.61
C PRO A 449 3.12 21.61 -19.15
N GLY A 450 2.18 20.98 -18.44
CA GLY A 450 2.05 21.14 -17.00
C GLY A 450 3.30 20.57 -16.35
N THR A 451 3.62 21.08 -15.16
CA THR A 451 4.57 20.43 -14.26
C THR A 451 4.20 18.95 -14.05
N PRO A 452 5.16 18.05 -13.76
CA PRO A 452 4.84 16.67 -13.39
C PRO A 452 3.72 16.61 -12.36
N GLY A 453 2.67 15.83 -12.65
CA GLY A 453 1.48 15.73 -11.80
C GLY A 453 0.28 16.60 -12.22
N GLY A 454 0.43 17.49 -13.21
CA GLY A 454 -0.67 18.31 -13.75
C GLY A 454 -0.41 19.80 -13.64
N ALA A 455 -1.43 20.61 -13.90
CA ALA A 455 -1.32 22.06 -13.85
C ALA A 455 -0.86 22.54 -12.45
N PRO A 456 0.12 23.45 -12.34
CA PRO A 456 0.71 23.86 -11.06
C PRO A 456 -0.32 24.32 -10.02
N GLU A 457 -1.35 25.05 -10.45
CA GLU A 457 -2.42 25.58 -9.62
C GLU A 457 -3.20 24.49 -8.88
N LEU A 458 -3.27 23.25 -9.40
CA LEU A 458 -3.90 22.12 -8.71
C LEU A 458 -3.27 21.84 -7.35
N TRP A 459 -2.02 22.23 -7.17
CA TRP A 459 -1.23 21.99 -5.98
C TRP A 459 -1.24 23.18 -5.01
N ASP A 460 -1.85 24.30 -5.39
CA ASP A 460 -1.98 25.48 -4.53
C ASP A 460 -2.80 25.14 -3.29
N THR A 461 -2.32 25.60 -2.14
CA THR A 461 -3.03 25.44 -0.86
C THR A 461 -4.18 26.44 -0.82
N MET A 462 -5.41 25.94 -0.78
CA MET A 462 -6.61 26.75 -0.71
C MET A 462 -7.08 26.96 0.73
N TYR A 463 -6.96 25.92 1.55
CA TYR A 463 -7.29 25.98 2.97
C TYR A 463 -6.30 25.18 3.82
N THR A 464 -6.17 25.60 5.07
CA THR A 464 -5.66 24.77 6.16
C THR A 464 -6.80 24.43 7.09
N VAL A 465 -7.01 23.13 7.35
CA VAL A 465 -7.98 22.63 8.32
C VAL A 465 -7.22 22.16 9.54
N THR A 466 -7.49 22.74 10.72
CA THR A 466 -6.83 22.38 11.98
C THR A 466 -7.84 21.89 13.01
N VAL A 467 -7.48 20.86 13.77
CA VAL A 467 -8.25 20.33 14.90
C VAL A 467 -7.33 20.12 16.11
N ALA A 468 -7.87 20.25 17.33
CA ALA A 468 -7.18 19.85 18.54
C ALA A 468 -7.60 18.43 18.94
N ILE A 469 -6.63 17.55 19.19
CA ILE A 469 -6.84 16.16 19.60
C ILE A 469 -6.23 15.98 20.98
N ALA A 470 -7.03 15.52 21.94
CA ALA A 470 -6.58 15.25 23.30
C ALA A 470 -6.61 13.75 23.56
N ASN A 471 -5.53 13.19 24.12
CA ASN A 471 -5.54 11.84 24.65
C ASN A 471 -6.19 11.86 26.03
N THR A 472 -7.40 11.29 26.13
CA THR A 472 -8.23 11.29 27.33
C THR A 472 -8.12 10.03 28.17
N GLY A 473 -7.32 9.05 27.73
CA GLY A 473 -7.06 7.84 28.49
C GLY A 473 -5.79 7.91 29.34
N SER A 474 -5.37 6.74 29.85
CA SER A 474 -4.31 6.59 30.85
C SER A 474 -2.94 6.22 30.29
N VAL A 475 -2.84 5.91 28.99
CA VAL A 475 -1.59 5.52 28.34
C VAL A 475 -1.32 6.39 27.11
N ALA A 476 -0.05 6.59 26.78
CA ALA A 476 0.32 7.24 25.52
C ALA A 476 -0.15 6.41 24.32
N GLY A 477 -0.47 7.07 23.22
CA GLY A 477 -0.93 6.40 22.01
C GLY A 477 -0.85 7.30 20.78
N GLN A 478 -0.91 6.67 19.61
CA GLN A 478 -0.98 7.37 18.34
C GLN A 478 -2.43 7.39 17.84
N GLU A 479 -2.94 8.57 17.52
CA GLU A 479 -4.23 8.72 16.84
C GLU A 479 -4.01 9.00 15.34
N VAL A 480 -4.86 8.44 14.49
CA VAL A 480 -4.88 8.71 13.05
C VAL A 480 -6.11 9.56 12.74
N ALA A 481 -5.93 10.87 12.78
CA ALA A 481 -6.98 11.82 12.43
C ALA A 481 -7.18 11.87 10.92
N GLN A 482 -8.43 11.83 10.48
CA GLN A 482 -8.79 11.73 9.06
C GLN A 482 -9.68 12.90 8.65
N LEU A 483 -9.33 13.57 7.55
CA LEU A 483 -10.09 14.63 6.91
C LEU A 483 -10.84 14.09 5.68
N TYR A 484 -12.16 14.28 5.68
CA TYR A 484 -13.05 13.94 4.59
C TYR A 484 -13.73 15.18 4.01
N LEU A 485 -13.86 15.23 2.68
CA LEU A 485 -14.60 16.28 1.98
C LEU A 485 -15.84 15.71 1.27
N ALA A 486 -16.95 16.46 1.30
CA ALA A 486 -18.15 16.20 0.53
C ALA A 486 -18.28 17.24 -0.59
N LEU A 487 -18.01 16.85 -1.84
CA LEU A 487 -17.89 17.76 -2.98
C LEU A 487 -19.23 18.06 -3.69
N GLY A 488 -20.27 17.27 -3.45
CA GLY A 488 -21.53 17.38 -4.19
C GLY A 488 -21.39 16.96 -5.66
N ASN A 489 -22.29 17.44 -6.54
CA ASN A 489 -22.20 17.23 -8.00
C ASN A 489 -22.14 15.75 -8.47
N GLY A 490 -22.78 14.83 -7.73
CA GLY A 490 -22.77 13.40 -8.06
C GLY A 490 -21.53 12.65 -7.58
N GLU A 491 -20.61 13.33 -6.91
CA GLU A 491 -19.44 12.71 -6.25
C GLU A 491 -19.86 11.87 -5.03
N PRO A 492 -18.98 10.95 -4.57
CA PRO A 492 -19.18 10.20 -3.34
C PRO A 492 -19.56 11.08 -2.14
N VAL A 493 -20.42 10.53 -1.26
CA VAL A 493 -20.95 11.19 -0.03
C VAL A 493 -19.84 11.87 0.78
N ARG A 494 -18.65 11.25 0.80
CA ARG A 494 -17.43 11.80 1.37
C ARG A 494 -16.21 11.17 0.72
N GLN A 495 -15.10 11.89 0.71
CA GLN A 495 -13.83 11.39 0.20
C GLN A 495 -12.67 11.75 1.13
N LEU A 496 -11.81 10.79 1.45
CA LEU A 496 -10.59 11.07 2.21
C LEU A 496 -9.71 12.05 1.40
N ARG A 497 -9.19 13.07 2.08
CA ARG A 497 -8.26 14.06 1.49
C ARG A 497 -7.00 14.29 2.32
N GLY A 498 -7.03 13.96 3.60
CA GLY A 498 -5.84 14.01 4.44
C GLY A 498 -5.96 13.09 5.63
N PHE A 499 -4.82 12.63 6.13
CA PHE A 499 -4.72 11.96 7.41
C PHE A 499 -3.40 12.34 8.09
N ASN A 500 -3.34 12.25 9.40
CA ASN A 500 -2.11 12.45 10.17
C ASN A 500 -2.08 11.48 11.34
N LYS A 501 -0.95 10.80 11.54
CA LYS A 501 -0.71 9.89 12.66
C LYS A 501 0.13 10.59 13.70
N THR A 502 -0.47 10.96 14.83
CA THR A 502 0.17 11.79 15.85
C THR A 502 0.28 11.04 17.17
N MET A 503 1.51 10.95 17.72
CA MET A 503 1.75 10.45 19.08
C MET A 503 1.32 11.51 20.11
N ILE A 504 0.48 11.12 21.08
CA ILE A 504 -0.01 12.01 22.13
C ILE A 504 0.11 11.31 23.49
N ALA A 505 0.85 11.91 24.42
CA ALA A 505 0.98 11.41 25.79
C ALA A 505 -0.37 11.45 26.54
N ALA A 506 -0.54 10.59 27.56
CA ALA A 506 -1.77 10.57 28.36
C ALA A 506 -2.06 11.95 28.98
N GLY A 507 -3.30 12.43 28.83
CA GLY A 507 -3.73 13.75 29.31
C GLY A 507 -3.22 14.96 28.49
N ALA A 508 -2.38 14.74 27.48
CA ALA A 508 -1.88 15.79 26.60
C ALA A 508 -2.80 16.03 25.39
N SER A 509 -2.59 17.16 24.72
CA SER A 509 -3.26 17.53 23.47
C SER A 509 -2.27 17.95 22.40
N ALA A 510 -2.63 17.72 21.14
CA ALA A 510 -1.88 18.16 19.97
C ALA A 510 -2.81 18.84 18.95
N ASP A 511 -2.32 19.89 18.29
CA ASP A 511 -2.98 20.47 17.11
C ASP A 511 -2.55 19.68 15.87
N VAL A 512 -3.54 19.20 15.10
CA VAL A 512 -3.34 18.48 13.84
C VAL A 512 -3.86 19.33 12.70
N SER A 513 -3.04 19.54 11.66
CA SER A 513 -3.37 20.35 10.49
C SER A 513 -3.35 19.54 9.20
N PHE A 514 -4.29 19.85 8.32
CA PHE A 514 -4.43 19.27 6.99
C PHE A 514 -4.41 20.37 5.93
N THR A 515 -3.63 20.15 4.88
CA THR A 515 -3.62 21.01 3.69
C THR A 515 -4.73 20.56 2.74
N VAL A 516 -5.58 21.50 2.32
CA VAL A 516 -6.58 21.28 1.27
C VAL A 516 -6.15 22.05 0.02
N ARG A 517 -5.81 21.32 -1.03
CA ARG A 517 -5.32 21.86 -2.31
C ARG A 517 -6.46 22.15 -3.28
N GLN A 518 -6.21 22.91 -4.34
CA GLN A 518 -7.21 23.14 -5.39
C GLN A 518 -7.70 21.83 -6.00
N ARG A 519 -6.80 20.86 -6.23
CA ARG A 519 -7.16 19.51 -6.70
C ARG A 519 -8.17 18.81 -5.79
N ASP A 520 -8.03 18.97 -4.47
CA ASP A 520 -8.87 18.28 -3.50
C ASP A 520 -10.32 18.76 -3.53
N LEU A 521 -10.54 19.98 -4.04
CA LEU A 521 -11.81 20.68 -4.21
C LEU A 521 -12.38 20.56 -5.63
N SER A 522 -11.69 19.83 -6.52
CA SER A 522 -12.02 19.77 -7.94
C SER A 522 -12.58 18.41 -8.35
N ILE A 523 -13.37 18.40 -9.42
CA ILE A 523 -13.82 17.21 -10.15
C ILE A 523 -13.28 17.24 -11.59
N TRP A 524 -13.14 16.08 -12.22
CA TRP A 524 -12.74 15.99 -13.62
C TRP A 524 -13.96 16.21 -14.53
N ASP A 525 -13.95 17.30 -15.30
CA ASP A 525 -15.00 17.61 -16.27
C ASP A 525 -14.61 17.09 -17.66
N VAL A 526 -15.31 16.05 -18.13
CA VAL A 526 -15.01 15.39 -19.41
C VAL A 526 -15.19 16.31 -20.62
N PRO A 527 -16.25 17.14 -20.73
CA PRO A 527 -16.40 18.06 -21.85
C PRO A 527 -15.24 19.07 -21.99
N SER A 528 -14.77 19.66 -20.89
CA SER A 528 -13.64 20.60 -20.91
C SER A 528 -12.27 19.94 -20.83
N GLN A 529 -12.20 18.63 -20.50
CA GLN A 529 -10.95 17.90 -20.25
C GLN A 529 -10.07 18.58 -19.20
N SER A 530 -10.69 19.05 -18.11
CA SER A 530 -10.00 19.82 -17.06
C SER A 530 -10.54 19.54 -15.66
N TRP A 531 -9.75 19.88 -14.65
CA TRP A 531 -10.18 19.89 -13.26
C TRP A 531 -10.95 21.17 -12.95
N VAL A 532 -12.17 21.02 -12.45
CA VAL A 532 -13.06 22.14 -12.13
C VAL A 532 -13.35 22.17 -10.64
N ASP A 533 -13.02 23.29 -9.98
CA ASP A 533 -13.33 23.52 -8.56
C ASP A 533 -14.84 23.62 -8.37
N VAL A 534 -15.42 22.70 -7.57
CA VAL A 534 -16.88 22.60 -7.38
C VAL A 534 -17.49 23.84 -6.73
N ARG A 535 -16.69 24.65 -6.03
CA ARG A 535 -17.15 25.90 -5.42
C ARG A 535 -17.49 26.95 -6.46
N THR A 536 -16.84 26.93 -7.62
CA THR A 536 -17.15 27.81 -8.75
C THR A 536 -18.45 27.42 -9.45
N LEU A 537 -18.90 26.18 -9.26
CA LEU A 537 -20.20 25.68 -9.70
C LEU A 537 -21.33 26.02 -8.70
N GLY A 538 -21.06 26.87 -7.71
CA GLY A 538 -22.02 27.23 -6.67
C GLY A 538 -22.19 26.16 -5.58
N THR A 539 -21.32 25.15 -5.51
CA THR A 539 -21.42 24.07 -4.51
C THR A 539 -20.56 24.36 -3.28
N ALA A 540 -21.18 24.41 -2.11
CA ALA A 540 -20.43 24.45 -0.85
C ALA A 540 -19.84 23.06 -0.56
N VAL A 541 -18.60 23.01 -0.06
CA VAL A 541 -17.90 21.75 0.23
C VAL A 541 -18.03 21.42 1.72
N GLY A 542 -18.62 20.27 2.03
CA GLY A 542 -18.67 19.76 3.40
C GLY A 542 -17.29 19.32 3.87
N VAL A 543 -16.93 19.63 5.11
CA VAL A 543 -15.69 19.25 5.78
C VAL A 543 -16.03 18.40 6.99
N SER A 544 -15.41 17.23 7.12
CA SER A 544 -15.54 16.42 8.33
C SER A 544 -14.20 15.89 8.78
N VAL A 545 -13.96 15.90 10.10
CA VAL A 545 -12.75 15.34 10.71
C VAL A 545 -13.15 14.33 11.77
N GLY A 546 -12.51 13.17 11.76
CA GLY A 546 -12.87 12.03 12.59
C GLY A 546 -11.74 11.03 12.82
N ALA A 547 -12.09 9.94 13.51
CA ALA A 547 -11.21 8.81 13.77
C ALA A 547 -11.37 7.67 12.74
N SER A 548 -12.45 7.70 11.94
CA SER A 548 -12.71 6.80 10.81
C SER A 548 -13.65 7.46 9.79
N SER A 549 -13.97 6.78 8.68
CA SER A 549 -14.96 7.26 7.71
C SER A 549 -16.38 7.40 8.28
N ARG A 550 -16.71 6.77 9.41
CA ARG A 550 -18.04 6.83 10.05
C ARG A 550 -18.04 7.37 11.48
N ASP A 551 -16.89 7.44 12.16
CA ASP A 551 -16.70 8.20 13.40
C ASP A 551 -16.20 9.62 13.08
N LEU A 552 -17.10 10.42 12.50
CA LEU A 552 -16.87 11.83 12.17
C LEU A 552 -17.31 12.71 13.34
N ARG A 553 -16.34 13.28 14.06
CA ARG A 553 -16.57 13.96 15.34
C ARG A 553 -16.77 15.46 15.19
N LEU A 554 -16.16 16.04 14.17
CA LEU A 554 -16.24 17.46 13.87
C LEU A 554 -16.69 17.64 12.42
N SER A 555 -17.51 18.66 12.17
CA SER A 555 -17.96 19.01 10.82
C SER A 555 -18.01 20.52 10.63
N GLY A 556 -17.84 20.96 9.39
CA GLY A 556 -17.92 22.34 8.95
C GLY A 556 -18.13 22.41 7.45
N THR A 557 -18.06 23.61 6.88
CA THR A 557 -18.31 23.83 5.45
C THR A 557 -17.37 24.89 4.91
N MET A 558 -16.83 24.66 3.71
CA MET A 558 -16.19 25.69 2.89
C MET A 558 -17.22 26.27 1.93
N ALA A 559 -17.37 27.60 1.93
CA ALA A 559 -18.38 28.28 1.15
C ALA A 559 -18.17 28.10 -0.38
N ALA A 560 -19.27 28.11 -1.12
CA ALA A 560 -19.24 28.27 -2.56
C ALA A 560 -18.63 29.64 -2.93
N ILE A 561 -17.98 29.72 -4.10
CA ILE A 561 -17.47 30.98 -4.63
C ILE A 561 -18.62 31.60 -5.44
N GLY A 562 -19.41 32.46 -4.80
CA GLY A 562 -20.47 33.19 -5.47
C GLY A 562 -19.91 34.15 -6.53
N GLY A 563 -20.52 34.17 -7.71
CA GLY A 563 -20.25 35.19 -8.71
C GLY A 563 -20.67 36.58 -8.18
N GLY A 564 -19.69 37.37 -7.74
CA GLY A 564 -19.81 38.81 -7.49
C GLY A 564 -20.53 39.24 -6.20
N GLY A 565 -19.74 39.62 -5.18
CA GLY A 565 -20.24 40.43 -4.05
C GLY A 565 -19.44 40.22 -2.77
N SER A 566 -18.65 41.23 -2.39
CA SER A 566 -17.90 41.29 -1.12
C SER A 566 -18.76 40.94 0.09
N ALA A 567 -18.31 39.98 0.90
CA ALA A 567 -18.76 39.86 2.29
C ALA A 567 -17.62 39.31 3.17
N VAL A 568 -16.96 40.23 3.88
CA VAL A 568 -16.29 39.91 5.14
C VAL A 568 -17.40 39.59 6.14
N GLY A 569 -17.53 38.32 6.53
CA GLY A 569 -18.52 37.85 7.48
C GLY A 569 -17.87 36.95 8.52
N ASN A 570 -17.97 37.32 9.79
CA ASN A 570 -17.53 36.52 10.93
C ASN A 570 -18.26 35.16 10.94
N TYR A 571 -17.51 34.06 10.95
CA TYR A 571 -18.06 32.71 11.06
C TYR A 571 -18.23 32.34 12.54
N SER A 572 -19.45 32.08 12.99
CA SER A 572 -19.73 31.40 14.26
C SER A 572 -20.02 29.92 13.98
N ALA A 573 -19.23 29.03 14.60
CA ALA A 573 -19.48 27.59 14.58
C ALA A 573 -20.48 27.21 15.68
N SER A 574 -21.58 26.55 15.31
CA SER A 574 -22.44 25.84 16.27
C SER A 574 -21.86 24.45 16.52
N VAL A 575 -21.30 24.22 17.71
CA VAL A 575 -20.78 22.93 18.17
C VAL A 575 -21.86 22.20 18.94
N THR A 576 -22.22 20.99 18.52
CA THR A 576 -23.03 20.06 19.33
C THR A 576 -22.10 18.99 19.87
N ALA A 577 -21.66 19.13 21.12
CA ALA A 577 -20.85 18.11 21.81
C ALA A 577 -21.78 17.14 22.55
N ALA A 578 -21.70 15.85 22.24
CA ALA A 578 -22.25 14.80 23.09
C ALA A 578 -21.21 14.44 24.16
N THR A 579 -21.55 14.64 25.43
CA THR A 579 -20.69 14.31 26.58
C THR A 579 -20.99 12.89 27.07
N THR A 580 -19.94 12.11 27.33
CA THR A 580 -19.99 10.96 28.23
C THR A 580 -18.90 11.12 29.29
N SER A 581 -19.25 10.76 30.52
CA SER A 581 -18.53 11.06 31.76
C SER A 581 -18.00 9.77 32.41
N ALA A 582 -16.76 9.82 32.94
CA ALA A 582 -16.40 9.35 34.29
C ALA A 582 -14.88 9.52 34.52
N VAL A 583 -14.46 10.38 35.47
CA VAL A 583 -13.97 10.08 36.84
C VAL A 583 -12.62 9.36 36.88
N GLY A 584 -11.61 10.08 37.39
CA GLY A 584 -10.20 9.66 37.36
C GLY A 584 -9.66 9.02 38.63
N SER A 585 -8.34 8.79 38.61
CA SER A 585 -7.46 8.87 39.78
C SER A 585 -6.01 9.07 39.31
N ILE A 586 -5.26 9.79 40.14
CA ILE A 586 -3.94 10.37 39.89
C ILE A 586 -2.87 9.43 40.46
N VAL A 587 -1.80 9.14 39.72
CA VAL A 587 -0.48 8.84 40.28
C VAL A 587 0.58 9.40 39.33
N SER A 588 1.50 10.20 39.87
CA SER A 588 2.58 10.90 39.17
C SER A 588 3.94 10.20 39.33
N GLU A 589 4.70 10.12 38.21
CA GLU A 589 6.16 10.35 38.05
C GLU A 589 7.18 9.34 38.68
N TYR A 590 8.41 9.04 38.20
CA TYR A 590 9.45 9.57 37.26
C TYR A 590 10.29 8.37 36.69
N ILE A 591 10.70 8.30 35.39
CA ILE A 591 12.02 8.61 34.71
C ILE A 591 13.21 7.72 35.16
N ASP A 592 14.10 7.13 34.34
CA ASP A 592 14.86 7.53 33.11
C ASP A 592 15.14 6.23 32.27
N GLY A 593 15.30 6.21 30.94
CA GLY A 593 16.06 7.15 30.12
C GLY A 593 15.63 7.28 28.66
N GLN A 594 15.43 8.54 28.28
CA GLN A 594 15.55 9.20 26.97
C GLN A 594 14.74 8.63 25.78
N PRO A 595 13.59 9.25 25.43
CA PRO A 595 13.04 9.16 24.09
C PRO A 595 13.80 10.10 23.15
N GLN A 596 14.49 9.55 22.16
CA GLN A 596 14.89 10.33 20.99
C GLN A 596 13.61 10.75 20.25
N VAL A 597 13.30 12.04 20.29
CA VAL A 597 12.26 12.66 19.47
C VAL A 597 12.76 12.65 18.03
N ALA A 598 12.34 11.67 17.24
CA ALA A 598 12.47 11.75 15.79
C ALA A 598 11.42 12.75 15.29
N THR A 599 11.85 13.99 15.05
CA THR A 599 11.10 14.94 14.21
C THR A 599 11.19 14.47 12.77
N GLU A 600 10.10 13.89 12.25
CA GLU A 600 9.92 13.73 10.80
C GLU A 600 9.83 15.12 10.16
N TYR A 601 10.89 15.51 9.46
CA TYR A 601 10.86 16.63 8.54
C TYR A 601 10.38 16.12 7.18
N SER A 602 9.46 16.88 6.59
CA SER A 602 8.98 16.73 5.22
C SER A 602 10.09 17.03 4.22
N ASP A 603 10.97 16.06 3.99
CA ASP A 603 11.63 15.75 2.72
C ASP A 603 12.52 14.54 2.98
N GLY A 604 12.34 13.47 2.20
CA GLY A 604 12.88 12.14 2.46
C GLY A 604 14.40 12.00 2.34
N GLN A 605 15.18 12.72 3.16
CA GLN A 605 16.60 12.49 3.37
C GLN A 605 16.92 12.36 4.87
N ILE A 606 17.35 11.16 5.26
CA ILE A 606 17.88 10.89 6.61
C ILE A 606 19.36 11.30 6.60
N GLN A 607 19.71 12.37 7.30
CA GLN A 607 21.11 12.69 7.63
C GLN A 607 21.40 12.14 9.04
N VAL A 608 22.26 11.12 9.12
CA VAL A 608 22.79 10.59 10.39
C VAL A 608 23.85 11.57 10.92
N PRO A 609 23.74 12.08 12.17
CA PRO A 609 24.78 12.93 12.73
C PRO A 609 26.05 12.11 12.97
N ALA A 610 27.18 12.57 12.41
CA ALA A 610 28.51 12.06 12.73
C ALA A 610 28.78 12.23 14.23
N THR A 611 28.99 11.13 14.94
CA THR A 611 29.50 11.14 16.31
C THR A 611 30.96 11.56 16.30
N ALA A 612 31.24 12.66 16.99
CA ALA A 612 32.59 13.14 17.22
C ALA A 612 33.35 12.17 18.13
N THR A 613 34.53 11.76 17.67
CA THR A 613 35.56 11.08 18.45
C THR A 613 36.12 12.00 19.55
N SER A 614 35.96 11.60 20.81
CA SER A 614 37.03 11.60 21.84
C SER A 614 36.58 10.83 23.07
#